data_AF-X1IH90-F1
#
_entry.id   AF-X1IH90-F1
#
_cell.length_a   1.000
_cell.length_b   1.000
_cell.length_c   1.000
_cell.angle_alpha   90.00
_cell.angle_beta   90.00
_cell.angle_gamma   90.00
#
_symmetry.space_group_name_H-M   'P 1'
#
loop_
_entity.id
_entity.type
_entity.pdbx_description
1 polymer ?
#
loop_
_entity_poly.entity_id
_entity_poly.type
_entity_poly.pdbx_seq_one_letter_code
_entity_poly.pdbx_strand_id
1 'polypeptide(L)'
;MCGIFGYVGPKAGAGLLMEGIKRLEYRGYDSWGISLGVEGLDPKGALHTRKEAGSIAQSDSLDAVTAGQKEERFWGGIAHTRWATHGAPSVVNAHPHLDCTDTIAVVHNGIIENYSSLKERL
;
A
#
# COMPACT_ATOMS: atom_id res chain seq x y z
N MET A 1 -11.62 3.37 -11.46
CA MET A 1 -12.15 3.16 -10.08
C MET A 1 -11.12 2.33 -9.33
N CYS A 2 -10.45 2.79 -8.28
CA CYS A 2 -9.35 2.07 -7.60
C CYS A 2 -9.65 0.62 -7.11
N GLY A 3 -8.59 -0.11 -6.72
CA GLY A 3 -8.66 -1.46 -6.12
C GLY A 3 -8.01 -1.50 -4.73
N ILE A 4 -8.59 -2.27 -3.80
CA ILE A 4 -8.03 -2.56 -2.47
C ILE A 4 -7.96 -4.08 -2.31
N PHE A 5 -6.83 -4.57 -1.82
CA PHE A 5 -6.66 -5.95 -1.39
C PHE A 5 -6.00 -5.98 -0.02
N GLY A 6 -6.39 -6.92 0.85
CA GLY A 6 -5.82 -7.07 2.18
C GLY A 6 -5.84 -8.52 2.61
N TYR A 7 -4.85 -8.92 3.38
CA TYR A 7 -4.72 -10.27 3.90
C TYR A 7 -4.14 -10.23 5.32
N VAL A 8 -4.69 -11.07 6.20
CA VAL A 8 -4.17 -11.31 7.55
C VAL A 8 -4.10 -12.82 7.76
N GLY A 9 -2.95 -13.31 8.20
CA GLY A 9 -2.76 -14.73 8.45
C GLY A 9 -1.38 -15.26 8.04
N PRO A 10 -1.18 -16.58 8.12
CA PRO A 10 0.15 -17.21 8.02
C PRO A 10 0.77 -17.19 6.63
N LYS A 11 0.02 -16.79 5.59
CA LYS A 11 0.52 -16.64 4.21
C LYS A 11 0.80 -15.19 3.84
N ALA A 12 0.88 -14.29 4.83
CA ALA A 12 1.10 -12.89 4.56
C ALA A 12 2.49 -12.70 3.94
N GLY A 13 2.55 -11.86 2.91
CA GLY A 13 3.79 -11.67 2.17
C GLY A 13 3.57 -10.84 0.92
N ALA A 14 4.68 -10.32 0.39
CA ALA A 14 4.68 -9.42 -0.75
C ALA A 14 4.03 -10.06 -1.99
N GLY A 15 4.37 -11.32 -2.26
CA GLY A 15 3.84 -12.07 -3.40
C GLY A 15 2.31 -12.16 -3.39
N LEU A 16 1.74 -12.57 -2.24
CA LEU A 16 0.28 -12.69 -2.10
C LEU A 16 -0.43 -11.34 -2.30
N LEU A 17 0.10 -10.28 -1.70
CA LEU A 17 -0.47 -8.94 -1.88
C LEU A 17 -0.42 -8.49 -3.34
N MET A 18 0.72 -8.69 -4.01
CA MET A 18 0.93 -8.33 -5.41
C MET A 18 0.03 -9.12 -6.35
N GLU A 19 -0.10 -10.43 -6.16
CA GLU A 19 -1.04 -11.25 -6.92
C GLU A 19 -2.49 -10.78 -6.72
N GLY A 20 -2.87 -10.50 -5.48
CA GLY A 20 -4.21 -10.02 -5.14
C GLY A 20 -4.53 -8.70 -5.83
N ILE A 21 -3.62 -7.73 -5.79
CA ILE A 21 -3.86 -6.41 -6.36
C ILE A 21 -3.69 -6.38 -7.89
N LYS A 22 -2.85 -7.23 -8.50
CA LYS A 22 -2.77 -7.40 -9.96
C LYS A 22 -4.12 -7.81 -10.57
N ARG A 23 -4.91 -8.63 -9.86
CA ARG A 23 -6.28 -8.97 -10.29
C ARG A 23 -7.23 -7.77 -10.30
N LEU A 24 -6.88 -6.68 -9.63
CA LEU A 24 -7.63 -5.43 -9.57
C LEU A 24 -6.97 -4.32 -10.42
N GLU A 25 -6.04 -4.63 -11.31
CA GLU A 25 -5.40 -3.60 -12.14
C GLU A 25 -6.37 -2.93 -13.13
N TYR A 26 -7.35 -3.67 -13.66
CA TYR A 26 -8.39 -3.12 -14.55
C TYR A 26 -9.22 -1.99 -13.90
N ARG A 27 -9.14 -1.86 -12.58
CA ARG A 27 -9.82 -0.85 -11.77
C ARG A 27 -9.00 0.46 -11.73
N GLY A 28 -7.68 0.40 -11.62
CA GLY A 28 -6.79 1.56 -11.64
C GLY A 28 -5.33 1.19 -11.89
N TYR A 29 -4.60 2.05 -12.60
CA TYR A 29 -3.27 1.74 -13.11
C TYR A 29 -2.31 2.95 -13.13
N ASP A 30 -2.68 4.07 -12.50
CA ASP A 30 -1.83 5.26 -12.45
C ASP A 30 -0.70 5.13 -11.41
N SER A 31 -0.94 4.32 -10.38
CA SER A 31 0.03 3.98 -9.33
C SER A 31 -0.46 2.80 -8.52
N TRP A 32 0.45 2.17 -7.79
CA TRP A 32 0.17 1.06 -6.89
C TRP A 32 1.07 1.10 -5.65
N GLY A 33 0.71 0.34 -4.63
CA GLY A 33 1.56 0.13 -3.48
C GLY A 33 1.04 -0.92 -2.53
N ILE A 34 1.93 -1.40 -1.67
CA ILE A 34 1.66 -2.41 -0.66
C ILE A 34 2.35 -2.04 0.67
N SER A 35 1.78 -2.47 1.79
CA SER A 35 2.39 -2.38 3.12
C SER A 35 2.21 -3.71 3.85
N LEU A 36 3.29 -4.23 4.41
CA LEU A 36 3.31 -5.46 5.22
C LEU A 36 3.60 -5.12 6.68
N GLY A 37 2.86 -5.76 7.58
CA GLY A 37 3.16 -5.74 9.02
C GLY A 37 4.11 -6.87 9.38
N VAL A 38 5.16 -6.55 10.12
CA VAL A 38 6.19 -7.48 10.61
C VAL A 38 6.03 -7.67 12.11
N GLU A 39 6.00 -8.92 12.56
CA GLU A 39 5.89 -9.29 13.96
C GLU A 39 7.25 -9.20 14.67
N GLY A 40 7.22 -8.84 15.95
CA GLY A 40 8.41 -8.78 16.82
C GLY A 40 9.37 -7.63 16.50
N LEU A 41 8.88 -6.56 15.87
CA LEU A 41 9.58 -5.28 15.74
C LEU A 41 8.92 -4.23 16.64
N ASP A 42 9.64 -3.15 16.93
CA ASP A 42 9.04 -1.94 17.49
C ASP A 42 7.94 -1.45 16.54
N PRO A 43 6.80 -0.92 17.06
CA PRO A 43 5.76 -0.35 16.20
C PRO A 43 6.34 0.58 15.13
N LYS A 44 7.33 1.40 15.51
CA LYS A 44 8.11 2.19 14.56
C LYS A 44 9.08 1.28 13.82
N GLY A 45 8.76 1.01 12.56
CA GLY A 45 9.50 0.09 11.70
C GLY A 45 8.87 -1.30 11.56
N ALA A 46 7.73 -1.55 12.21
CA ALA A 46 6.94 -2.75 11.98
C ALA A 46 6.21 -2.76 10.62
N LEU A 47 6.14 -1.61 9.93
CA LEU A 47 5.51 -1.50 8.62
C LEU A 47 6.57 -1.38 7.52
N HIS A 48 6.52 -2.32 6.57
CA HIS A 48 7.35 -2.30 5.38
C HIS A 48 6.50 -1.94 4.18
N THR A 49 6.71 -0.74 3.62
CA THR A 49 5.87 -0.17 2.56
C THR A 49 6.66 0.04 1.28
N ARG A 50 6.05 -0.30 0.14
CA ARG A 50 6.56 0.03 -1.20
C ARG A 50 5.44 0.60 -2.05
N LYS A 51 5.76 1.66 -2.80
CA LYS A 51 4.82 2.36 -3.67
C LYS A 51 5.50 2.78 -4.96
N GLU A 52 4.78 2.73 -6.06
CA GLU A 52 5.28 3.13 -7.37
C GLU A 52 4.21 3.88 -8.17
N ALA A 53 4.68 4.79 -9.01
CA ALA A 53 3.85 5.38 -10.06
C ALA A 53 3.83 4.46 -11.28
N GLY A 54 2.73 4.47 -12.02
CA GLY A 54 2.51 3.59 -13.16
C GLY A 54 1.78 2.30 -12.81
N SER A 55 1.73 1.41 -13.81
CA SER A 55 0.97 0.17 -13.77
C SER A 55 1.75 -0.92 -13.03
N ILE A 56 1.04 -1.74 -12.26
CA ILE A 56 1.62 -2.87 -11.52
C ILE A 56 2.05 -4.01 -12.45
N ALA A 57 1.52 -4.08 -13.67
CA ALA A 57 1.98 -5.03 -14.69
C ALA A 57 3.47 -4.89 -15.02
N GLN A 58 4.05 -3.70 -14.81
CA GLN A 58 5.47 -3.41 -15.08
C GLN A 58 6.39 -3.67 -13.87
N SER A 59 5.83 -4.18 -12.76
CA SER A 59 6.61 -4.43 -11.53
C SER A 59 7.25 -5.82 -11.55
N ASP A 60 8.58 -5.85 -11.61
CA ASP A 60 9.36 -7.09 -11.76
C ASP A 60 10.00 -7.64 -10.48
N SER A 61 10.07 -6.88 -9.37
CA SER A 61 10.74 -7.33 -8.13
C SER A 61 9.87 -7.14 -6.90
N LEU A 62 9.92 -8.10 -5.97
CA LEU A 62 9.31 -8.05 -4.63
C LEU A 62 10.33 -7.68 -3.54
N ASP A 63 11.63 -7.69 -3.86
CA ASP A 63 12.71 -7.77 -2.89
C ASP A 63 12.80 -6.52 -2.01
N ALA A 64 12.45 -5.35 -2.56
CA ALA A 64 12.53 -4.10 -1.84
C ALA A 64 11.55 -4.00 -0.66
N VAL A 65 10.41 -4.72 -0.69
CA VAL A 65 9.42 -4.62 0.41
C VAL A 65 9.71 -5.60 1.55
N THR A 66 10.36 -6.72 1.28
CA THR A 66 10.64 -7.71 2.32
C THR A 66 11.76 -7.24 3.26
N ALA A 67 12.65 -6.37 2.78
CA ALA A 67 13.78 -5.78 3.50
C ALA A 67 14.57 -6.83 4.32
N GLY A 68 14.77 -8.01 3.72
CA GLY A 68 15.50 -9.12 4.33
C GLY A 68 14.79 -9.84 5.46
N GLN A 69 13.52 -9.52 5.76
CA GLN A 69 12.73 -10.27 6.74
C GLN A 69 12.29 -11.62 6.17
N LYS A 70 12.22 -12.62 7.05
CA LYS A 70 11.65 -13.93 6.72
C LYS A 70 10.15 -13.82 6.55
N GLU A 71 9.59 -14.58 5.61
CA GLU A 71 8.15 -14.56 5.30
C GLU A 71 7.27 -14.84 6.53
N GLU A 72 7.71 -15.75 7.40
CA GLU A 72 7.05 -16.13 8.65
C GLU A 72 6.82 -14.97 9.62
N ARG A 73 7.59 -13.88 9.49
CA ARG A 73 7.43 -12.69 10.34
C ARG A 73 6.31 -11.79 9.87
N PHE A 74 5.82 -11.92 8.64
CA PHE A 74 4.71 -11.11 8.19
C PHE A 74 3.41 -11.69 8.73
N TRP A 75 2.61 -10.87 9.41
CA TRP A 75 1.32 -11.30 9.98
C TRP A 75 0.13 -10.82 9.15
N GLY A 76 0.32 -9.81 8.31
CA GLY A 76 -0.70 -9.26 7.44
C GLY A 76 -0.20 -8.12 6.56
N GLY A 77 -1.07 -7.62 5.70
CA GLY A 77 -0.78 -6.45 4.89
C GLY A 77 -1.92 -6.01 4.00
N ILE A 78 -1.73 -4.85 3.38
CA ILE A 78 -2.69 -4.17 2.53
C ILE A 78 -2.03 -3.73 1.22
N ALA A 79 -2.82 -3.68 0.16
CA ALA A 79 -2.39 -3.33 -1.19
C ALA A 79 -3.43 -2.43 -1.86
N HIS A 80 -2.96 -1.58 -2.76
CA HIS A 80 -3.81 -0.63 -3.49
C HIS A 80 -3.36 -0.43 -4.93
N THR A 81 -4.34 -0.31 -5.82
CA THR A 81 -4.17 0.23 -7.17
C THR A 81 -5.01 1.50 -7.30
N ARG A 82 -4.41 2.56 -7.81
CA ARG A 82 -4.98 3.89 -7.81
C ARG A 82 -5.33 4.36 -9.22
N TRP A 83 -6.53 4.90 -9.35
CA TRP A 83 -6.94 5.80 -10.43
C TRP A 83 -6.95 7.22 -9.86
N ALA A 84 -6.09 8.10 -10.34
CA ALA A 84 -5.86 9.41 -9.76
C ALA A 84 -7.05 10.35 -10.01
N THR A 85 -7.69 10.83 -8.95
CA THR A 85 -8.72 11.90 -9.01
C THR A 85 -8.23 13.22 -8.41
N HIS A 86 -7.42 13.17 -7.36
CA HIS A 86 -6.81 14.33 -6.70
C HIS A 86 -5.29 14.18 -6.68
N GLY A 87 -4.55 15.15 -7.20
CA GLY A 87 -3.09 15.12 -7.25
C GLY A 87 -2.54 14.17 -8.34
N ALA A 88 -1.35 14.49 -8.83
CA ALA A 88 -0.72 13.76 -9.92
C ALA A 88 -0.41 12.29 -9.55
N PRO A 89 -0.38 11.36 -10.53
CA PRO A 89 0.21 10.05 -10.35
C PRO A 89 1.67 10.16 -9.91
N SER A 90 1.98 9.80 -8.66
CA SER A 90 3.32 9.87 -8.09
C SER A 90 3.48 8.86 -6.96
N VAL A 91 4.72 8.51 -6.62
CA VAL A 91 5.03 7.63 -5.47
C VAL A 91 4.47 8.19 -4.17
N VAL A 92 4.52 9.52 -3.99
CA VAL A 92 4.02 10.20 -2.79
C VAL A 92 2.50 10.06 -2.68
N ASN A 93 1.77 10.26 -3.78
CA ASN A 93 0.30 10.22 -3.83
C ASN A 93 -0.27 8.79 -3.96
N ALA A 94 0.57 7.81 -4.28
CA ALA A 94 0.21 6.40 -4.24
C ALA A 94 -0.13 5.98 -2.80
N HIS A 95 -1.09 5.08 -2.66
CA HIS A 95 -1.41 4.42 -1.40
C HIS A 95 -0.54 3.15 -1.23
N PRO A 96 -0.35 2.63 0.00
CA PRO A 96 -0.86 3.13 1.28
C PRO A 96 -0.29 4.50 1.71
N HIS A 97 -1.09 5.29 2.41
CA HIS A 97 -0.60 6.47 3.14
C HIS A 97 -0.20 6.06 4.56
N LEU A 98 0.96 6.53 5.00
CA LEU A 98 1.46 6.33 6.36
C LEU A 98 1.11 7.53 7.23
N ASP A 99 0.96 7.30 8.54
CA ASP A 99 0.90 8.37 9.53
C ASP A 99 2.29 8.99 9.77
N CYS A 100 2.36 10.05 10.58
CA CYS A 100 3.61 10.78 10.83
C CYS A 100 4.68 9.99 11.60
N THR A 101 4.33 8.79 12.08
CA THR A 101 5.22 7.89 12.84
C THR A 101 5.48 6.56 12.15
N ASP A 102 4.98 6.36 10.92
CA ASP A 102 5.09 5.13 10.15
C ASP A 102 4.59 3.86 10.90
N THR A 103 3.57 4.05 11.73
CA THR A 103 2.94 3.01 12.56
C THR A 103 1.56 2.60 12.05
N ILE A 104 0.94 3.42 11.21
CA ILE A 104 -0.38 3.18 10.63
C ILE A 104 -0.27 3.31 9.11
N ALA A 105 -0.78 2.32 8.38
CA ALA A 105 -0.94 2.37 6.92
C ALA A 105 -2.42 2.35 6.55
N VAL A 106 -2.84 3.26 5.67
CA VAL A 106 -4.23 3.41 5.22
C VAL A 106 -4.31 3.36 3.70
N VAL A 107 -5.29 2.62 3.19
CA VAL A 107 -5.72 2.63 1.79
C VAL A 107 -7.17 3.09 1.72
N HIS A 108 -7.52 3.82 0.66
CA HIS A 108 -8.84 4.41 0.50
C HIS A 108 -9.33 4.34 -0.95
N ASN A 109 -10.59 3.94 -1.12
CA ASN A 109 -11.34 4.01 -2.37
C ASN A 109 -12.57 4.88 -2.16
N GLY A 110 -12.55 6.08 -2.74
CA GLY A 110 -13.61 7.07 -2.55
C GLY A 110 -13.05 8.48 -2.67
N ILE A 111 -13.86 9.46 -2.28
CA ILE A 111 -13.46 10.87 -2.19
C ILE A 111 -13.83 11.36 -0.79
N ILE A 112 -12.88 11.99 -0.10
CA ILE A 112 -13.14 12.72 1.13
C ILE A 112 -13.54 14.14 0.72
N GLU A 113 -14.84 14.39 0.60
CA GLU A 113 -15.37 15.62 -0.03
C GLU A 113 -14.93 16.90 0.71
N ASN A 114 -14.69 16.82 2.02
CA ASN A 114 -14.25 17.92 2.86
C ASN A 114 -12.74 17.91 3.16
N TYR A 115 -11.90 17.25 2.34
CA TYR A 115 -10.46 17.12 2.61
C TYR A 115 -9.74 18.46 2.77
N SER A 116 -10.14 19.51 2.03
CA SER A 116 -9.50 20.83 2.12
C SER A 116 -9.63 21.42 3.52
N SER A 117 -10.84 21.37 4.10
CA SER A 117 -11.08 21.84 5.46
C SER A 117 -10.35 20.99 6.51
N LEU A 118 -10.31 19.67 6.32
CA LEU A 118 -9.56 18.78 7.22
C LEU A 118 -8.06 19.09 7.19
N LYS A 119 -7.51 19.33 6.00
CA LYS A 119 -6.09 19.64 5.79
C LYS A 119 -5.68 21.01 6.35
N GLU A 120 -6.58 21.98 6.38
CA GLU A 120 -6.31 23.27 7.03
C GLU A 120 -6.31 23.17 8.56
N ARG A 121 -7.10 22.23 9.12
CA ARG A 121 -7.26 22.07 10.57
C ARG A 121 -6.18 21.19 11.21
N LEU A 122 -5.61 20.25 10.46
CA LEU A 122 -4.63 19.25 10.91
C LEU A 122 -3.23 19.57 10.37
#